data_AF-A0A8T7BSW9-F1
#
_entry.id   AF-A0A8T7BSW9-F1
#
_cell.length_a   1.000
_cell.length_b   1.000
_cell.length_c   1.000
_cell.angle_alpha   90.00
_cell.angle_beta   90.00
_cell.angle_gamma   90.00
#
_symmetry.space_group_name_H-M   'P 1'
#
loop_
_entity.id
_entity.type
_entity.pdbx_description
1 polymer ?
#
loop_
_entity_poly.entity_id
_entity_poly.type
_entity_poly.pdbx_seq_one_letter_code
_entity_poly.pdbx_strand_id
1 'polypeptide(L)'
;MKFSPISPQKISDSIAIHIEDLILNGLLMPGDKLPAERELAKDLQVSRTSLRDALVKLEARGLLQVRHSGGTLVRDIIGPTLTDQLAVLLDEHPEALLDLLEVREALERIAAYYAAQRATALDREILEQRFAMLNQSTDTGDPGKDAVAIVEYYLAIANASHNIALMHVMRGLYRLMPGSIGGSLSVIYQRPGTYETVHKHRREMHAAIMHGDADAAAVAANAVTLFLRVTFSELITVQPAEAKLQPAGAFSAVDKDALKPARLSDAVVAQIEKLITSGKLRAGDQLPAEKTLADILQVSRSVLRDAVVRLETRGVLNIKQGGGTFVCNVPARTINDPLANLLSSNIEAVFDFLHLRGSLEELCAAYAAERRDQIDLEQLQKSYIDIENGVKAPDPYRDAERITDFHIYLAEASHNVVLVHIMRGLYKLLRTSIRTNLERIQSNAGKYNLVLEHHRDILKAVEEQDVDAAANAASIHIDFINQSISQFGIEQKRLEQSRRRAESMVIENGY
;
A
#
# COMPACT_ATOMS: atom_id res chain seq x y z
N MET A 1 24.01 34.24 26.86
CA MET A 1 22.86 33.39 26.53
C MET A 1 22.21 33.86 25.24
N LYS A 2 22.11 33.02 24.20
CA LYS A 2 21.25 33.26 23.04
C LYS A 2 20.09 32.28 23.12
N PHE A 3 18.90 32.76 23.46
CA PHE A 3 17.68 31.97 23.35
C PHE A 3 17.32 31.87 21.87
N SER A 4 17.09 30.65 21.37
CA SER A 4 16.51 30.44 20.05
C SER A 4 15.01 30.71 20.12
N PRO A 5 14.42 31.42 19.13
CA PRO A 5 12.99 31.68 19.10
C PRO A 5 12.23 30.36 18.92
N ILE A 6 11.34 30.06 19.86
CA ILE A 6 10.34 29.00 19.71
C ILE A 6 9.27 29.55 18.76
N SER A 7 9.24 29.08 17.52
CA SER A 7 8.17 29.42 16.59
C SER A 7 6.94 28.59 16.99
N PRO A 8 5.81 29.20 17.40
CA PRO A 8 4.61 28.44 17.71
C PRO A 8 4.14 27.70 16.45
N GLN A 9 3.88 26.39 16.59
CA GLN A 9 3.32 25.58 15.52
C GLN A 9 1.98 26.20 15.11
N LYS A 10 1.77 26.45 13.81
CA LYS A 10 0.51 27.08 13.38
C LYS A 10 -0.62 26.11 13.70
N ILE A 11 -1.75 26.63 14.18
CA ILE A 11 -2.96 25.83 14.48
C ILE A 11 -3.38 25.00 13.25
N SER A 12 -3.22 25.54 12.03
CA SER A 12 -3.51 24.80 10.79
C SER A 12 -2.57 23.60 10.54
N ASP A 13 -1.32 23.64 11.03
CA ASP A 13 -0.43 22.47 10.99
C ASP A 13 -0.88 21.41 11.99
N SER A 14 -1.28 21.81 13.21
CA SER A 14 -1.79 20.88 14.22
C SER A 14 -3.11 20.22 13.79
N ILE A 15 -4.01 20.96 13.14
CA ILE A 15 -5.25 20.39 12.57
C ILE A 15 -4.91 19.38 11.46
N ALA A 16 -3.96 19.71 10.58
CA ALA A 16 -3.56 18.81 9.50
C ALA A 16 -2.98 17.50 10.04
N ILE A 17 -2.08 17.59 11.03
CA ILE A 17 -1.51 16.41 11.71
C ILE A 17 -2.60 15.58 12.38
N HIS A 18 -3.56 16.22 13.05
CA HIS A 18 -4.66 15.49 13.69
C HIS A 18 -5.51 14.71 12.68
N ILE A 19 -5.88 15.32 11.56
CA ILE A 19 -6.66 14.62 10.51
C ILE A 19 -5.80 13.52 9.84
N GLU A 20 -4.49 13.75 9.66
CA GLU A 20 -3.54 12.73 9.19
C GLU A 20 -3.50 11.52 10.12
N ASP A 21 -3.43 11.74 11.43
CA ASP A 21 -3.46 10.68 12.44
C ASP A 21 -4.81 9.92 12.40
N LEU A 22 -5.93 10.62 12.22
CA LEU A 22 -7.22 9.96 12.06
C LEU A 22 -7.27 9.07 10.81
N ILE A 23 -6.68 9.51 9.69
CA ILE A 23 -6.60 8.72 8.46
C ILE A 23 -5.67 7.50 8.66
N LEU A 24 -4.51 7.71 9.29
CA LEU A 24 -3.55 6.65 9.61
C LEU A 24 -4.18 5.54 10.45
N ASN A 25 -4.80 5.93 11.56
CA ASN A 25 -5.38 4.99 12.50
C ASN A 25 -6.70 4.37 12.00
N GLY A 26 -7.10 4.65 10.75
CA GLY A 26 -8.32 4.13 10.15
C GLY A 26 -9.61 4.70 10.75
N LEU A 27 -9.53 5.77 11.55
CA LEU A 27 -10.69 6.49 12.09
C LEU A 27 -11.38 7.36 11.03
N LEU A 28 -10.62 7.81 10.02
CA LEU A 28 -11.11 8.42 8.80
C LEU A 28 -10.71 7.56 7.61
N MET A 29 -11.70 6.99 6.94
CA MET A 29 -11.51 5.97 5.92
C MET A 29 -11.50 6.62 4.53
N PRO A 30 -10.69 6.14 3.57
CA PRO A 30 -10.83 6.50 2.17
C PRO A 30 -12.27 6.46 1.67
N GLY A 31 -12.75 7.59 1.13
CA GLY A 31 -14.13 7.79 0.70
C GLY A 31 -15.03 8.45 1.75
N ASP A 32 -14.61 8.50 3.02
CA ASP A 32 -15.38 9.17 4.08
C ASP A 32 -15.51 10.65 3.78
N LYS A 33 -16.70 11.16 4.05
CA LYS A 33 -17.01 12.57 3.93
C LYS A 33 -16.72 13.24 5.26
N LEU A 34 -15.81 14.21 5.24
CA LEU A 34 -15.61 15.10 6.38
C LEU A 34 -16.90 15.92 6.60
N PRO A 35 -17.25 16.22 7.87
CA PRO A 35 -18.36 17.13 8.16
C PRO A 35 -18.19 18.47 7.45
N ALA A 36 -19.27 19.23 7.30
CA ALA A 36 -19.20 20.55 6.68
C ALA A 36 -18.16 21.42 7.43
N GLU A 37 -17.38 22.25 6.72
CA GLU A 37 -16.28 23.06 7.29
C GLU A 37 -16.72 23.81 8.56
N ARG A 38 -17.95 24.30 8.58
CA ARG A 38 -18.54 24.98 9.74
C ARG A 38 -18.74 24.06 10.96
N GLU A 39 -19.21 22.84 10.75
CA GLU A 39 -19.45 21.86 11.81
C GLU A 39 -18.12 21.31 12.30
N LEU A 40 -17.24 20.90 11.38
CA LEU A 40 -15.92 20.39 11.73
C LEU A 40 -15.08 21.41 12.52
N ALA A 41 -15.15 22.71 12.17
CA ALA A 41 -14.48 23.76 12.94
C ALA A 41 -15.04 23.90 14.35
N LYS A 42 -16.35 23.69 14.53
CA LYS A 42 -17.01 23.72 15.84
C LYS A 42 -16.58 22.51 16.68
N ASP A 43 -16.57 21.32 16.08
CA ASP A 43 -16.22 20.06 16.76
C ASP A 43 -14.76 20.07 17.22
N LEU A 44 -13.86 20.56 16.37
CA LEU A 44 -12.43 20.73 16.69
C LEU A 44 -12.14 21.96 17.57
N GLN A 45 -13.14 22.81 17.83
CA GLN A 45 -13.01 24.07 18.58
C GLN A 45 -11.93 25.02 18.00
N VAL A 46 -11.86 25.12 16.67
CA VAL A 46 -10.88 25.94 15.94
C VAL A 46 -11.56 26.99 15.05
N SER A 47 -10.78 27.99 14.60
CA SER A 47 -11.28 28.95 13.62
C SER A 47 -11.48 28.28 12.24
N ARG A 48 -12.52 28.70 11.51
CA ARG A 48 -12.77 28.21 10.14
C ARG A 48 -11.62 28.49 9.19
N THR A 49 -10.95 29.64 9.34
CA THR A 49 -9.78 29.99 8.53
C THR A 49 -8.64 29.01 8.76
N SER A 50 -8.34 28.67 10.02
CA SER A 50 -7.30 27.70 10.36
C SER A 50 -7.64 26.29 9.86
N LEU A 51 -8.91 25.88 9.97
CA LEU A 51 -9.37 24.61 9.40
C LEU A 51 -9.24 24.60 7.88
N ARG A 52 -9.68 25.65 7.18
CA ARG A 52 -9.57 25.75 5.73
C ARG A 52 -8.14 25.65 5.27
N ASP A 53 -7.22 26.36 5.92
CA ASP A 53 -5.78 26.27 5.63
C ASP A 53 -5.25 24.84 5.82
N ALA A 54 -5.73 24.11 6.84
CA ALA A 54 -5.38 22.72 7.07
C ALA A 54 -5.93 21.80 5.97
N LEU A 55 -7.20 21.97 5.59
CA LEU A 55 -7.83 21.19 4.52
C LEU A 55 -7.14 21.42 3.16
N VAL A 56 -6.77 22.66 2.85
CA VAL A 56 -5.99 22.99 1.63
C VAL A 56 -4.63 22.29 1.65
N LYS A 57 -3.94 22.26 2.80
CA LYS A 57 -2.67 21.50 2.92
C LYS A 57 -2.88 20.01 2.69
N LEU A 58 -3.91 19.42 3.27
CA LEU A 58 -4.22 18.00 3.12
C LEU A 58 -4.66 17.64 1.70
N GLU A 59 -5.38 18.53 1.01
CA GLU A 59 -5.71 18.38 -0.41
C GLU A 59 -4.48 18.49 -1.31
N ALA A 60 -3.59 19.46 -1.06
CA ALA A 60 -2.32 19.60 -1.77
C ALA A 60 -1.39 18.39 -1.54
N ARG A 61 -1.43 17.82 -0.33
CA ARG A 61 -0.79 16.55 0.02
C ARG A 61 -1.52 15.34 -0.56
N GLY A 62 -2.65 15.49 -1.24
CA GLY A 62 -3.37 14.37 -1.85
C GLY A 62 -4.09 13.43 -0.87
N LEU A 63 -4.20 13.79 0.41
CA LEU A 63 -4.91 13.00 1.43
C LEU A 63 -6.42 13.25 1.39
N LEU A 64 -6.84 14.42 0.89
CA LEU A 64 -8.24 14.78 0.72
C LEU A 64 -8.56 15.11 -0.74
N GLN A 65 -9.85 15.15 -1.06
CA GLN A 65 -10.40 15.63 -2.33
C GLN A 65 -11.62 16.49 -2.06
N VAL A 66 -11.62 17.75 -2.52
CA VAL A 66 -12.80 18.61 -2.47
C VAL A 66 -13.65 18.38 -3.72
N ARG A 67 -14.94 18.05 -3.54
CA ARG A 67 -15.93 17.98 -4.64
C ARG A 67 -16.85 19.19 -4.60
N HIS A 68 -17.00 19.89 -5.73
CA HIS A 68 -17.76 21.14 -5.87
C HIS A 68 -19.23 21.06 -5.39
N SER A 69 -19.85 19.87 -5.37
CA SER A 69 -21.20 19.61 -4.86
C SER A 69 -21.26 18.51 -3.79
N GLY A 70 -20.11 17.94 -3.41
CA GLY A 70 -20.04 16.70 -2.61
C GLY A 70 -19.44 16.87 -1.21
N GLY A 71 -18.78 17.99 -0.92
CA GLY A 71 -18.00 18.19 0.31
C GLY A 71 -16.56 17.70 0.18
N THR A 72 -15.83 17.68 1.31
CA THR A 72 -14.45 17.20 1.37
C THR A 72 -14.44 15.72 1.71
N LEU A 73 -13.77 14.91 0.90
CA LEU A 73 -13.68 13.46 1.07
C LEU A 73 -12.24 13.07 1.39
N VAL A 74 -12.05 12.03 2.20
CA VAL A 74 -10.77 11.36 2.35
C VAL A 74 -10.43 10.67 1.04
N ARG A 75 -9.26 10.95 0.48
CA ARG A 75 -8.83 10.33 -0.77
C ARG A 75 -8.48 8.87 -0.51
N ASP A 76 -8.80 8.02 -1.46
CA ASP A 76 -8.20 6.70 -1.53
C ASP A 76 -6.83 6.77 -2.20
N ILE A 77 -5.79 6.49 -1.40
CA ILE A 77 -4.39 6.65 -1.81
C ILE A 77 -3.87 5.34 -2.43
N ILE A 78 -4.41 4.18 -1.99
CA ILE A 78 -4.00 2.85 -2.43
C ILE A 78 -4.97 2.31 -3.48
N GLY A 79 -6.28 2.44 -3.25
CA GLY A 79 -7.30 1.78 -4.07
C GLY A 79 -7.30 2.16 -5.54
N PRO A 80 -7.20 3.42 -5.98
CA PRO A 80 -7.33 3.74 -7.41
C PRO A 80 -6.22 3.12 -8.28
N THR A 81 -5.03 2.90 -7.71
CA THR A 81 -3.89 2.29 -8.43
C THR A 81 -4.04 0.77 -8.55
N LEU A 82 -4.71 0.13 -7.58
CA LEU A 82 -4.88 -1.32 -7.50
C LEU A 82 -6.19 -1.81 -8.12
N THR A 83 -7.30 -1.12 -7.86
CA THR A 83 -8.65 -1.69 -8.03
C THR A 83 -9.14 -1.65 -9.48
N ASP A 84 -8.88 -0.57 -10.22
CA ASP A 84 -9.52 -0.38 -11.53
C ASP A 84 -8.94 -1.30 -12.62
N GLN A 85 -7.62 -1.52 -12.61
CA GLN A 85 -6.95 -2.40 -13.59
C GLN A 85 -7.13 -3.87 -13.26
N LEU A 86 -7.08 -4.21 -11.96
CA LEU A 86 -7.31 -5.59 -11.50
C LEU A 86 -8.76 -6.02 -11.70
N ALA A 87 -9.74 -5.13 -11.53
CA ALA A 87 -11.14 -5.46 -11.78
C ALA A 87 -11.38 -5.90 -13.23
N VAL A 88 -10.87 -5.14 -14.20
CA VAL A 88 -10.99 -5.48 -15.63
C VAL A 88 -10.28 -6.80 -15.92
N LEU A 89 -9.07 -6.98 -15.39
CA LEU A 89 -8.31 -8.21 -15.58
C LEU A 89 -9.04 -9.42 -15.01
N LEU A 90 -9.55 -9.32 -13.78
CA LEU A 90 -10.30 -10.39 -13.13
C LEU A 90 -11.63 -10.69 -13.83
N ASP A 91 -12.25 -9.70 -14.47
CA ASP A 91 -13.46 -9.89 -15.28
C ASP A 91 -13.17 -10.63 -16.60
N GLU A 92 -12.02 -10.37 -17.21
CA GLU A 92 -11.65 -10.94 -18.52
C GLU A 92 -10.96 -12.31 -18.41
N HIS A 93 -10.27 -12.56 -17.29
CA HIS A 93 -9.42 -13.73 -17.07
C HIS A 93 -9.81 -14.47 -15.77
N PRO A 94 -10.76 -15.42 -15.82
CA PRO A 94 -11.16 -16.21 -14.65
C PRO A 94 -9.99 -16.90 -13.93
N GLU A 95 -8.96 -17.32 -14.67
CA GLU A 95 -7.75 -17.92 -14.13
C GLU A 95 -7.00 -16.99 -13.16
N ALA A 96 -7.09 -15.67 -13.33
CA ALA A 96 -6.46 -14.71 -12.42
C ALA A 96 -7.12 -14.66 -11.03
N LEU A 97 -8.27 -15.31 -10.85
CA LEU A 97 -8.83 -15.53 -9.52
C LEU A 97 -7.95 -16.48 -8.69
N LEU A 98 -7.23 -17.43 -9.32
CA LEU A 98 -6.27 -18.27 -8.60
C LEU A 98 -5.14 -17.41 -8.04
N ASP A 99 -4.58 -16.51 -8.85
CA ASP A 99 -3.57 -15.55 -8.43
C ASP A 99 -4.06 -14.68 -7.26
N LEU A 100 -5.31 -14.23 -7.32
CA LEU A 100 -5.91 -13.47 -6.22
C LEU A 100 -6.06 -14.31 -4.95
N LEU A 101 -6.48 -15.57 -5.07
CA LEU A 101 -6.65 -16.45 -3.91
C LEU A 101 -5.30 -16.75 -3.25
N GLU A 102 -4.22 -16.90 -4.02
CA GLU A 102 -2.85 -17.02 -3.50
C GLU A 102 -2.43 -15.79 -2.68
N VAL A 103 -2.68 -14.59 -3.21
CA VAL A 103 -2.40 -13.35 -2.48
C VAL A 103 -3.27 -13.23 -1.21
N ARG A 104 -4.55 -13.57 -1.31
CA ARG A 104 -5.48 -13.57 -0.18
C ARG A 104 -5.05 -14.54 0.91
N GLU A 105 -4.51 -15.69 0.53
CA GLU A 105 -3.95 -16.68 1.46
C GLU A 105 -2.89 -16.04 2.36
N ALA A 106 -1.92 -15.34 1.77
CA ALA A 106 -0.88 -14.64 2.51
C ALA A 106 -1.43 -13.51 3.39
N LEU A 107 -2.29 -12.64 2.83
CA LEU A 107 -2.79 -11.44 3.53
C LEU A 107 -3.78 -11.77 4.66
N GLU A 108 -4.71 -12.70 4.44
CA GLU A 108 -5.67 -13.10 5.46
C GLU A 108 -5.01 -13.85 6.61
N ARG A 109 -3.98 -14.65 6.31
CA ARG A 109 -3.17 -15.33 7.32
C ARG A 109 -2.54 -14.34 8.29
N ILE A 110 -1.85 -13.31 7.78
CA ILE A 110 -1.23 -12.30 8.66
C ILE A 110 -2.25 -11.39 9.34
N ALA A 111 -3.37 -11.09 8.69
CA ALA A 111 -4.44 -10.31 9.31
C ALA A 111 -5.04 -11.04 10.52
N ALA A 112 -5.35 -12.33 10.36
CA ALA A 112 -5.87 -13.16 11.43
C ALA A 112 -4.84 -13.35 12.56
N TYR A 113 -3.57 -13.60 12.21
CA TYR A 113 -2.48 -13.70 13.18
C TYR A 113 -2.38 -12.45 14.06
N TYR A 114 -2.29 -11.27 13.46
CA TYR A 114 -2.16 -10.02 14.20
C TYR A 114 -3.46 -9.62 14.90
N ALA A 115 -4.63 -9.93 14.33
CA ALA A 115 -5.90 -9.70 15.01
C ALA A 115 -5.98 -10.49 16.32
N ALA A 116 -5.58 -11.76 16.32
CA ALA A 116 -5.52 -12.55 17.55
C ALA A 116 -4.57 -11.93 18.60
N GLN A 117 -3.42 -11.41 18.17
CA GLN A 117 -2.44 -10.81 19.09
C GLN A 117 -2.84 -9.43 19.61
N ARG A 118 -3.44 -8.59 18.76
CA ARG A 118 -3.56 -7.14 18.98
C ARG A 118 -4.99 -6.68 19.24
N ALA A 119 -6.01 -7.49 18.96
CA ALA A 119 -7.40 -7.10 19.12
C ALA A 119 -7.70 -6.63 20.55
N THR A 120 -8.28 -5.43 20.66
CA THR A 120 -8.81 -4.88 21.90
C THR A 120 -10.15 -5.52 22.24
N ALA A 121 -10.69 -5.23 23.44
CA ALA A 121 -12.03 -5.66 23.80
C ALA A 121 -13.10 -5.11 22.83
N LEU A 122 -12.94 -3.87 22.37
CA LEU A 122 -13.83 -3.26 21.39
C LEU A 122 -13.72 -3.94 20.02
N ASP A 123 -12.51 -4.25 19.57
CA ASP A 123 -12.30 -4.98 18.31
C ASP A 123 -12.98 -6.35 18.35
N ARG A 124 -12.85 -7.07 19.47
CA ARG A 124 -13.52 -8.36 19.70
C ARG A 124 -15.05 -8.22 19.66
N GLU A 125 -15.61 -7.17 20.26
CA GLU A 125 -17.06 -6.90 20.17
C GLU A 125 -17.51 -6.64 18.73
N ILE A 126 -16.76 -5.83 17.98
CA ILE A 126 -17.06 -5.55 16.56
C ILE A 126 -16.95 -6.84 15.74
N LEU A 127 -15.90 -7.65 15.96
CA LEU A 127 -15.71 -8.93 15.28
C LEU A 127 -16.86 -9.89 15.55
N GLU A 128 -17.31 -10.01 16.80
CA GLU A 128 -18.46 -10.83 17.18
C GLU A 128 -19.72 -10.37 16.44
N GLN A 129 -19.98 -9.05 16.40
CA GLN A 129 -21.12 -8.49 15.67
C GLN A 129 -21.06 -8.79 14.17
N ARG A 130 -19.90 -8.59 13.52
CA ARG A 130 -19.72 -8.86 12.09
C ARG A 130 -19.80 -10.34 11.78
N PHE A 131 -19.28 -11.19 12.66
CA PHE A 131 -19.38 -12.64 12.52
C PHE A 131 -20.82 -13.14 12.69
N ALA A 132 -21.57 -12.57 13.63
CA ALA A 132 -22.99 -12.86 13.80
C ALA A 132 -23.80 -12.44 12.56
N MET A 133 -23.53 -11.26 11.98
CA MET A 133 -24.14 -10.82 10.71
C MET A 133 -23.83 -11.78 9.56
N LEU A 134 -22.57 -12.21 9.43
CA LEU A 134 -22.16 -13.21 8.45
C LEU A 134 -22.87 -14.56 8.66
N ASN A 135 -23.10 -14.99 9.90
CA ASN A 135 -23.84 -16.24 10.18
C ASN A 135 -25.37 -16.08 10.05
N GLN A 136 -25.89 -14.86 9.92
CA GLN A 136 -27.32 -14.60 9.68
C GLN A 136 -27.65 -14.44 8.20
N SER A 137 -26.75 -13.85 7.40
CA SER A 137 -26.93 -13.71 5.95
C SER A 137 -27.03 -15.06 5.24
N THR A 138 -26.46 -16.08 5.88
CA THR A 138 -26.25 -17.42 5.35
C THR A 138 -27.49 -18.32 5.25
N ASP A 139 -28.65 -17.91 5.78
CA ASP A 139 -29.91 -18.66 5.60
C ASP A 139 -30.39 -18.70 4.13
N THR A 140 -29.69 -18.02 3.20
CA THR A 140 -30.04 -17.98 1.78
C THR A 140 -29.27 -18.96 0.87
N GLY A 141 -28.20 -19.60 1.36
CA GLY A 141 -27.43 -20.63 0.62
C GLY A 141 -26.58 -20.13 -0.57
N ASP A 142 -26.44 -18.81 -0.77
CA ASP A 142 -25.65 -18.22 -1.88
C ASP A 142 -24.70 -17.12 -1.38
N PRO A 143 -23.44 -17.44 -1.06
CA PRO A 143 -22.46 -16.48 -0.57
C PRO A 143 -22.09 -15.37 -1.56
N GLY A 144 -22.49 -15.46 -2.83
CA GLY A 144 -22.43 -14.33 -3.77
C GLY A 144 -23.36 -13.18 -3.36
N LYS A 145 -24.46 -13.48 -2.67
CA LYS A 145 -25.37 -12.49 -2.04
C LYS A 145 -24.86 -12.01 -0.68
N ASP A 146 -24.03 -12.81 -0.02
CA ASP A 146 -23.41 -12.48 1.26
C ASP A 146 -22.03 -11.82 1.11
N ALA A 147 -21.62 -11.49 -0.12
CA ALA A 147 -20.30 -10.90 -0.41
C ALA A 147 -20.02 -9.66 0.46
N VAL A 148 -21.05 -8.85 0.73
CA VAL A 148 -20.94 -7.69 1.62
C VAL A 148 -20.62 -8.11 3.05
N ALA A 149 -21.36 -9.06 3.63
CA ALA A 149 -21.12 -9.52 5.01
C ALA A 149 -19.75 -10.19 5.15
N ILE A 150 -19.32 -10.95 4.13
CA ILE A 150 -17.98 -11.54 4.07
C ILE A 150 -16.92 -10.44 4.06
N VAL A 151 -17.04 -9.47 3.15
CA VAL A 151 -16.12 -8.33 3.05
C VAL A 151 -16.04 -7.58 4.38
N GLU A 152 -17.17 -7.24 4.98
CA GLU A 152 -17.20 -6.51 6.26
C GLU A 152 -16.52 -7.29 7.39
N TYR A 153 -16.70 -8.61 7.44
CA TYR A 153 -16.04 -9.45 8.43
C TYR A 153 -14.52 -9.46 8.26
N TYR A 154 -14.02 -9.68 7.04
CA TYR A 154 -12.57 -9.68 6.80
C TYR A 154 -11.93 -8.30 6.95
N LEU A 155 -12.64 -7.22 6.63
CA LEU A 155 -12.18 -5.85 6.93
C LEU A 155 -12.15 -5.58 8.43
N ALA A 156 -13.07 -6.15 9.21
CA ALA A 156 -13.00 -6.07 10.67
C ALA A 156 -11.77 -6.83 11.23
N ILE A 157 -11.42 -7.99 10.68
CA ILE A 157 -10.17 -8.70 11.03
C ILE A 157 -8.96 -7.83 10.68
N ALA A 158 -8.94 -7.25 9.47
CA ALA A 158 -7.84 -6.38 9.04
C ALA A 158 -7.70 -5.14 9.94
N ASN A 159 -8.79 -4.54 10.40
CA ASN A 159 -8.75 -3.44 11.37
C ASN A 159 -8.23 -3.91 12.75
N ALA A 160 -8.74 -5.05 13.24
CA ALA A 160 -8.31 -5.65 14.52
C ALA A 160 -6.84 -6.09 14.52
N SER A 161 -6.23 -6.26 13.34
CA SER A 161 -4.79 -6.51 13.19
C SER A 161 -3.92 -5.33 13.62
N HIS A 162 -4.49 -4.13 13.76
CA HIS A 162 -3.74 -2.89 14.02
C HIS A 162 -2.50 -2.78 13.15
N ASN A 163 -2.61 -3.19 11.88
CA ASN A 163 -1.59 -3.03 10.87
C ASN A 163 -2.16 -2.17 9.74
N ILE A 164 -1.75 -0.90 9.72
CA ILE A 164 -2.33 0.12 8.84
C ILE A 164 -2.07 -0.22 7.36
N ALA A 165 -0.85 -0.66 7.04
CA ALA A 165 -0.48 -1.02 5.67
C ALA A 165 -1.32 -2.20 5.15
N LEU A 166 -1.44 -3.26 5.96
CA LEU A 166 -2.24 -4.44 5.66
C LEU A 166 -3.72 -4.10 5.47
N MET A 167 -4.28 -3.29 6.38
CA MET A 167 -5.66 -2.82 6.32
C MET A 167 -5.97 -2.09 5.01
N HIS A 168 -5.06 -1.22 4.53
CA HIS A 168 -5.26 -0.53 3.26
C HIS A 168 -5.15 -1.46 2.04
N VAL A 169 -4.19 -2.39 2.02
CA VAL A 169 -4.06 -3.36 0.92
C VAL A 169 -5.28 -4.28 0.86
N MET A 170 -5.68 -4.85 2.00
CA MET A 170 -6.88 -5.69 2.08
C MET A 170 -8.11 -4.90 1.64
N ARG A 171 -8.27 -3.64 2.05
CA ARG A 171 -9.40 -2.81 1.58
C ARG A 171 -9.44 -2.65 0.07
N GLY A 172 -8.30 -2.42 -0.58
CA GLY A 172 -8.21 -2.37 -2.03
C GLY A 172 -8.70 -3.67 -2.67
N LEU A 173 -8.20 -4.81 -2.20
CA LEU A 173 -8.56 -6.13 -2.74
C LEU A 173 -10.02 -6.51 -2.47
N TYR A 174 -10.52 -6.30 -1.26
CA TYR A 174 -11.88 -6.67 -0.88
C TYR A 174 -12.96 -5.81 -1.55
N ARG A 175 -12.62 -4.65 -2.12
CA ARG A 175 -13.55 -3.91 -2.99
C ARG A 175 -13.83 -4.61 -4.32
N LEU A 176 -12.95 -5.49 -4.76
CA LEU A 176 -13.16 -6.31 -5.95
C LEU A 176 -14.18 -7.44 -5.67
N MET A 177 -14.38 -7.81 -4.40
CA MET A 177 -15.18 -8.99 -4.01
C MET A 177 -16.65 -8.92 -4.45
N PRO A 178 -17.41 -7.82 -4.22
CA PRO A 178 -18.81 -7.76 -4.62
C PRO A 178 -19.05 -7.70 -6.14
N GLY A 179 -18.02 -7.34 -6.92
CA GLY A 179 -18.06 -7.22 -8.38
C GLY A 179 -17.43 -8.43 -9.06
N SER A 180 -16.22 -8.24 -9.60
CA SER A 180 -15.48 -9.19 -10.44
C SER A 180 -15.30 -10.59 -9.86
N ILE A 181 -15.37 -10.74 -8.54
CA ILE A 181 -15.11 -12.01 -7.87
C ILE A 181 -16.41 -12.69 -7.40
N GLY A 182 -17.47 -11.92 -7.14
CA GLY A 182 -18.70 -12.40 -6.50
C GLY A 182 -19.40 -13.47 -7.33
N GLY A 183 -19.38 -13.34 -8.65
CA GLY A 183 -19.92 -14.34 -9.58
C GLY A 183 -19.19 -15.67 -9.51
N SER A 184 -17.86 -15.66 -9.61
CA SER A 184 -17.03 -16.88 -9.53
C SER A 184 -17.13 -17.57 -8.18
N LEU A 185 -17.15 -16.79 -7.09
CA LEU A 185 -17.36 -17.34 -5.76
C LEU A 185 -18.75 -18.00 -5.64
N SER A 186 -19.82 -17.38 -6.14
CA SER A 186 -21.16 -17.97 -6.10
C SER A 186 -21.19 -19.37 -6.73
N VAL A 187 -20.51 -19.57 -7.86
CA VAL A 187 -20.39 -20.89 -8.51
C VAL A 187 -19.66 -21.89 -7.62
N ILE A 188 -18.54 -21.50 -6.99
CA ILE A 188 -17.81 -22.37 -6.05
C ILE A 188 -18.71 -22.79 -4.89
N TYR A 189 -19.45 -21.85 -4.28
CA TYR A 189 -20.28 -22.14 -3.12
C TYR A 189 -21.53 -22.96 -3.42
N GLN A 190 -21.99 -23.01 -4.67
CA GLN A 190 -23.08 -23.91 -5.07
C GLN A 190 -22.65 -25.38 -5.12
N ARG A 191 -21.34 -25.68 -5.04
CA ARG A 191 -20.85 -27.06 -4.99
C ARG A 191 -21.18 -27.71 -3.64
N PRO A 192 -21.59 -28.98 -3.62
CA PRO A 192 -21.94 -29.68 -2.38
C PRO A 192 -20.80 -29.67 -1.36
N GLY A 193 -21.07 -29.30 -0.11
CA GLY A 193 -20.10 -29.34 0.99
C GLY A 193 -19.11 -28.17 1.04
N THR A 194 -19.03 -27.33 -0.01
CA THR A 194 -18.12 -26.19 -0.04
C THR A 194 -18.50 -25.17 1.02
N TYR A 195 -19.79 -24.84 1.08
CA TYR A 195 -20.33 -23.91 2.05
C TYR A 195 -20.02 -24.34 3.50
N GLU A 196 -20.35 -25.59 3.86
CA GLU A 196 -20.14 -26.12 5.21
C GLU A 196 -18.67 -26.11 5.62
N THR A 197 -17.78 -26.44 4.68
CA THR A 197 -16.33 -26.50 4.91
C THR A 197 -15.74 -25.11 5.12
N VAL A 198 -16.07 -24.14 4.25
CA VAL A 198 -15.63 -22.75 4.41
C VAL A 198 -16.15 -22.16 5.73
N HIS A 199 -17.42 -22.41 6.07
CA HIS A 199 -17.99 -21.92 7.33
C HIS A 199 -17.37 -22.56 8.56
N LYS A 200 -16.97 -23.85 8.49
CA LYS A 200 -16.20 -24.50 9.55
C LYS A 200 -14.88 -23.78 9.79
N HIS A 201 -14.08 -23.55 8.75
CA HIS A 201 -12.80 -22.86 8.89
C HIS A 201 -12.95 -21.41 9.35
N ARG A 202 -14.01 -20.69 8.92
CA ARG A 202 -14.31 -19.35 9.46
C ARG A 202 -14.63 -19.36 10.95
N ARG A 203 -15.36 -20.37 11.46
CA ARG A 203 -15.62 -20.54 12.90
C ARG A 203 -14.34 -20.81 13.67
N GLU A 204 -13.46 -21.66 13.14
CA GLU A 204 -12.15 -21.95 13.74
C GLU A 204 -11.29 -20.68 13.81
N MET A 205 -11.22 -19.93 12.71
CA MET A 205 -10.51 -18.66 12.64
C MET A 205 -11.08 -17.64 13.63
N HIS A 206 -12.41 -17.49 13.68
CA HIS A 206 -13.06 -16.58 14.61
C HIS A 206 -12.74 -16.92 16.06
N ALA A 207 -12.92 -18.20 16.45
CA ALA A 207 -12.64 -18.66 17.80
C ALA A 207 -11.17 -18.45 18.18
N ALA A 208 -10.23 -18.72 17.28
CA ALA A 208 -8.81 -18.50 17.53
C ALA A 208 -8.49 -17.01 17.77
N ILE A 209 -9.05 -16.10 16.97
CA ILE A 209 -8.89 -14.65 17.17
C ILE A 209 -9.46 -14.23 18.54
N MET A 210 -10.64 -14.71 18.90
CA MET A 210 -11.30 -14.34 20.17
C MET A 210 -10.51 -14.85 21.39
N HIS A 211 -9.90 -16.02 21.31
CA HIS A 211 -9.02 -16.57 22.35
C HIS A 211 -7.59 -15.99 22.34
N GLY A 212 -7.21 -15.24 21.30
CA GLY A 212 -5.87 -14.71 21.13
C GLY A 212 -4.81 -15.74 20.70
N ASP A 213 -5.23 -16.84 20.08
CA ASP A 213 -4.33 -17.85 19.51
C ASP A 213 -3.95 -17.46 18.08
N ALA A 214 -2.80 -16.82 17.94
CA ALA A 214 -2.32 -16.27 16.68
C ALA A 214 -1.99 -17.33 15.63
N ASP A 215 -1.36 -18.44 16.04
CA ASP A 215 -0.97 -19.51 15.14
C ASP A 215 -2.21 -20.27 14.65
N ALA A 216 -3.14 -20.59 15.55
CA ALA A 216 -4.41 -21.22 15.15
C ALA A 216 -5.24 -20.31 14.24
N ALA A 217 -5.26 -19.00 14.50
CA ALA A 217 -5.97 -18.03 13.65
C ALA A 217 -5.37 -17.98 12.24
N ALA A 218 -4.04 -17.95 12.12
CA ALA A 218 -3.33 -18.00 10.85
C ALA A 218 -3.62 -19.30 10.07
N VAL A 219 -3.56 -20.45 10.75
CA VAL A 219 -3.83 -21.76 10.15
C VAL A 219 -5.27 -21.86 9.64
N ALA A 220 -6.25 -21.41 10.43
CA ALA A 220 -7.65 -21.45 10.02
C ALA A 220 -7.97 -20.47 8.88
N ALA A 221 -7.36 -19.27 8.88
CA ALA A 221 -7.47 -18.31 7.78
C ALA A 221 -6.93 -18.90 6.47
N ASN A 222 -5.75 -19.53 6.53
CA ASN A 222 -5.16 -20.24 5.41
C ASN A 222 -6.10 -21.34 4.88
N ALA A 223 -6.67 -22.14 5.78
CA ALA A 223 -7.57 -23.24 5.41
C ALA A 223 -8.81 -22.78 4.63
N VAL A 224 -9.39 -21.60 4.93
CA VAL A 224 -10.50 -21.03 4.16
C VAL A 224 -10.09 -20.80 2.70
N THR A 225 -8.99 -20.09 2.50
CA THR A 225 -8.60 -19.61 1.17
C THR A 225 -7.97 -20.71 0.33
N LEU A 226 -7.18 -21.60 0.95
CA LEU A 226 -6.65 -22.79 0.29
C LEU A 226 -7.78 -23.69 -0.22
N PHE A 227 -8.82 -23.93 0.60
CA PHE A 227 -9.97 -24.73 0.17
C PHE A 227 -10.69 -24.10 -1.03
N LEU A 228 -10.91 -22.78 -1.02
CA LEU A 228 -11.50 -22.06 -2.15
C LEU A 228 -10.62 -22.18 -3.42
N ARG A 229 -9.31 -22.03 -3.27
CA ARG A 229 -8.33 -22.12 -4.38
C ARG A 229 -8.31 -23.51 -5.01
N VAL A 230 -8.21 -24.56 -4.20
CA VAL A 230 -8.26 -25.96 -4.69
C VAL A 230 -9.58 -26.23 -5.38
N THR A 231 -10.71 -25.86 -4.76
CA THR A 231 -12.05 -26.08 -5.35
C THR A 231 -12.20 -25.35 -6.68
N PHE A 232 -11.68 -24.13 -6.79
CA PHE A 232 -11.74 -23.36 -8.03
C PHE A 232 -10.81 -23.90 -9.11
N SER A 233 -9.60 -24.34 -8.74
CA SER A 233 -8.67 -25.01 -9.66
C SER A 233 -9.28 -26.27 -10.26
N GLU A 234 -9.99 -27.07 -9.46
CA GLU A 234 -10.74 -28.22 -9.95
C GLU A 234 -11.87 -27.81 -10.90
N LEU A 235 -12.61 -26.74 -10.58
CA LEU A 235 -13.69 -26.22 -11.42
C LEU A 235 -13.19 -25.80 -12.81
N ILE A 236 -12.10 -25.02 -12.88
CA ILE A 236 -11.50 -24.60 -14.15
C ILE A 236 -11.06 -25.82 -14.97
N THR A 237 -10.52 -26.84 -14.31
CA THR A 237 -10.00 -28.05 -14.97
C THR A 237 -11.12 -28.93 -15.53
N VAL A 238 -12.20 -29.11 -14.77
CA VAL A 238 -13.26 -30.09 -15.10
C VAL A 238 -14.39 -29.44 -15.92
N GLN A 239 -14.74 -28.18 -15.65
CA GLN A 239 -15.86 -27.46 -16.26
C GLN A 239 -15.49 -25.99 -16.57
N PRO A 240 -14.56 -25.74 -17.51
CA PRO A 240 -14.09 -24.38 -17.84
C PRO A 240 -15.20 -23.45 -18.33
N ALA A 241 -16.30 -24.00 -18.88
CA ALA A 241 -17.46 -23.21 -19.29
C ALA A 241 -18.27 -22.65 -18.10
N GLU A 242 -18.27 -23.33 -16.96
CA GLU A 242 -18.93 -22.90 -15.71
C GLU A 242 -18.03 -21.97 -14.89
N ALA A 243 -16.70 -22.08 -15.08
CA ALA A 243 -15.72 -21.17 -14.49
C ALA A 243 -15.70 -19.78 -15.16
N LYS A 244 -16.27 -19.64 -16.38
CA LYS A 244 -16.43 -18.33 -17.01
C LYS A 244 -17.33 -17.46 -16.16
N LEU A 245 -16.75 -16.36 -15.67
CA LEU A 245 -17.40 -15.34 -14.86
C LEU A 245 -18.80 -15.01 -15.41
N GLN A 246 -19.83 -15.43 -14.69
CA GLN A 246 -21.13 -14.79 -14.87
C GLN A 246 -21.01 -13.43 -14.19
N PRO A 247 -21.22 -12.31 -14.90
CA PRO A 247 -21.20 -11.01 -14.26
C PRO A 247 -22.23 -11.06 -13.13
N ALA A 248 -21.82 -10.67 -11.91
CA ALA A 248 -22.69 -10.64 -10.75
C ALA A 248 -23.99 -9.91 -11.15
N GLY A 249 -25.11 -10.64 -11.25
CA GLY A 249 -26.35 -10.16 -11.85
C GLY A 249 -26.97 -8.93 -11.17
N ALA A 250 -26.44 -8.52 -10.01
CA ALA A 250 -26.83 -7.30 -9.31
C ALA A 250 -26.03 -6.04 -9.72
N PHE A 251 -24.90 -6.18 -10.43
CA PHE A 251 -23.97 -5.07 -10.71
C PHE A 251 -23.65 -4.86 -12.20
N SER A 252 -24.44 -5.45 -13.11
CA SER A 252 -24.55 -4.90 -14.48
C SER A 252 -25.09 -3.46 -14.50
N ALA A 253 -25.49 -2.93 -13.34
CA ALA A 253 -25.91 -1.55 -13.09
C ALA A 253 -24.78 -0.65 -12.52
N VAL A 254 -23.53 -1.13 -12.40
CA VAL A 254 -22.40 -0.20 -12.24
C VAL A 254 -22.32 0.59 -13.52
N ASP A 255 -22.53 1.90 -13.41
CA ASP A 255 -22.36 2.82 -14.50
C ASP A 255 -20.92 2.67 -15.03
N LYS A 256 -20.78 2.03 -16.19
CA LYS A 256 -19.48 1.87 -16.86
C LYS A 256 -18.89 3.24 -17.22
N ASP A 257 -19.70 4.31 -17.25
CA ASP A 257 -19.24 5.69 -17.42
C ASP A 257 -18.65 6.30 -16.13
N ALA A 258 -18.82 5.63 -14.97
CA ALA A 258 -18.16 5.99 -13.71
C ALA A 258 -16.72 5.45 -13.62
N LEU A 259 -16.42 4.37 -14.35
CA LEU A 259 -15.07 3.89 -14.65
C LEU A 259 -14.51 4.68 -15.84
N LYS A 260 -14.28 5.98 -15.64
CA LYS A 260 -13.65 6.78 -16.69
C LYS A 260 -12.22 6.26 -16.89
N PRO A 261 -11.79 5.99 -18.15
CA PRO A 261 -10.39 5.71 -18.41
C PRO A 261 -9.53 6.83 -17.80
N ALA A 262 -8.36 6.47 -17.27
CA ALA A 262 -7.39 7.42 -16.73
C ALA A 262 -7.38 8.67 -17.61
N ARG A 263 -7.67 9.84 -17.01
CA ARG A 263 -7.92 11.04 -17.81
C ARG A 263 -6.67 11.28 -18.65
N LEU A 264 -6.83 11.69 -19.91
CA LEU A 264 -5.68 11.98 -20.78
C LEU A 264 -4.72 13.00 -20.13
N SER A 265 -5.21 13.82 -19.21
CA SER A 265 -4.43 14.71 -18.34
C SER A 265 -3.48 13.96 -17.38
N ASP A 266 -3.88 12.82 -16.82
CA ASP A 266 -3.05 11.98 -15.95
C ASP A 266 -1.84 11.42 -16.69
N ALA A 267 -2.03 10.96 -17.94
CA ALA A 267 -0.95 10.50 -18.80
C ALA A 267 0.05 11.64 -19.11
N VAL A 268 -0.44 12.86 -19.37
CA VAL A 268 0.39 14.05 -19.59
C VAL A 268 1.19 14.40 -18.34
N VAL A 269 0.58 14.34 -17.15
CA VAL A 269 1.25 14.57 -15.86
C VAL A 269 2.38 13.56 -15.67
N ALA A 270 2.09 12.26 -15.82
CA ALA A 270 3.08 11.20 -15.65
C ALA A 270 4.25 11.32 -16.65
N GLN A 271 3.96 11.72 -17.89
CA GLN A 271 4.98 11.92 -18.91
C GLN A 271 5.92 13.09 -18.59
N ILE A 272 5.39 14.22 -18.12
CA ILE A 272 6.20 15.37 -17.71
C ILE A 272 7.02 15.01 -16.46
N GLU A 273 6.43 14.34 -15.46
CA GLU A 273 7.14 13.85 -14.27
C GLU A 273 8.27 12.86 -14.64
N LYS A 274 8.05 11.97 -15.61
CA LYS A 274 9.07 11.05 -16.14
C LYS A 274 10.22 11.79 -16.82
N LEU A 275 9.94 12.85 -17.58
CA LEU A 275 10.97 13.67 -18.22
C LEU A 275 11.82 14.42 -17.18
N ILE A 276 11.22 14.87 -16.08
CA ILE A 276 11.93 15.50 -14.96
C ILE A 276 12.78 14.47 -14.21
N THR A 277 12.20 13.33 -13.86
CA THR A 277 12.88 12.28 -13.08
C THR A 277 14.04 11.65 -13.86
N SER A 278 13.89 11.50 -15.19
CA SER A 278 14.98 11.04 -16.09
C SER A 278 16.03 12.12 -16.39
N GLY A 279 15.87 13.34 -15.87
CA GLY A 279 16.82 14.45 -16.06
C GLY A 279 16.81 15.09 -17.45
N LYS A 280 15.85 14.73 -18.31
CA LYS A 280 15.63 15.34 -19.64
C LYS A 280 15.01 16.73 -19.54
N LEU A 281 14.26 16.99 -18.47
CA LEU A 281 13.84 18.32 -18.02
C LEU A 281 14.48 18.58 -16.65
N ARG A 282 15.16 19.72 -16.50
CA ARG A 282 15.87 20.12 -15.28
C ARG A 282 15.15 21.27 -14.59
N ALA A 283 15.40 21.41 -13.30
CA ALA A 283 14.95 22.57 -12.52
C ALA A 283 15.38 23.89 -13.19
N GLY A 284 14.42 24.78 -13.39
CA GLY A 284 14.61 26.06 -14.09
C GLY A 284 14.32 26.03 -15.59
N ASP A 285 14.18 24.84 -16.19
CA ASP A 285 13.85 24.73 -17.62
C ASP A 285 12.45 25.28 -17.91
N GLN A 286 12.31 25.96 -19.04
CA GLN A 286 11.03 26.47 -19.52
C GLN A 286 10.35 25.41 -20.41
N LEU A 287 9.09 25.10 -20.13
CA LEU A 287 8.29 24.26 -21.01
C LEU A 287 7.97 25.04 -22.31
N PRO A 288 7.82 24.36 -23.46
CA PRO A 288 7.33 25.00 -24.67
C PRO A 288 5.97 25.67 -24.44
N ALA A 289 5.65 26.66 -25.28
CA ALA A 289 4.34 27.32 -25.24
C ALA A 289 3.20 26.28 -25.29
N GLU A 290 2.10 26.53 -24.56
CA GLU A 290 0.97 25.59 -24.39
C GLU A 290 0.48 25.01 -25.72
N LYS A 291 0.43 25.83 -26.77
CA LYS A 291 0.08 25.38 -28.12
C LYS A 291 1.06 24.32 -28.65
N THR A 292 2.34 24.63 -28.63
CA THR A 292 3.41 23.76 -29.14
C THR A 292 3.54 22.49 -28.31
N LEU A 293 3.41 22.57 -26.98
CA LEU A 293 3.50 21.40 -26.11
C LEU A 293 2.31 20.46 -26.30
N ALA A 294 1.10 21.00 -26.53
CA ALA A 294 -0.08 20.20 -26.84
C ALA A 294 0.09 19.44 -28.16
N ASP A 295 0.66 20.11 -29.18
CA ASP A 295 0.95 19.50 -30.48
C ASP A 295 2.03 18.39 -30.35
N ILE A 296 3.08 18.62 -29.57
CA ILE A 296 4.15 17.62 -29.31
C ILE A 296 3.60 16.37 -28.61
N LEU A 297 2.76 16.58 -27.59
CA LEU A 297 2.18 15.48 -26.80
C LEU A 297 0.93 14.86 -27.46
N GLN A 298 0.50 15.39 -28.61
CA GLN A 298 -0.70 14.97 -29.33
C GLN A 298 -1.97 14.97 -28.46
N VAL A 299 -2.12 15.98 -27.61
CA VAL A 299 -3.28 16.16 -26.73
C VAL A 299 -3.99 17.48 -27.00
N SER A 300 -5.25 17.59 -26.59
CA SER A 300 -5.98 18.87 -26.67
C SER A 300 -5.43 19.89 -25.66
N ARG A 301 -5.57 21.18 -25.95
CA ARG A 301 -5.11 22.25 -25.06
C ARG A 301 -5.81 22.24 -23.70
N SER A 302 -7.09 21.89 -23.66
CA SER A 302 -7.83 21.76 -22.40
C SER A 302 -7.25 20.65 -21.51
N VAL A 303 -6.83 19.53 -22.12
CA VAL A 303 -6.17 18.43 -21.41
C VAL A 303 -4.79 18.83 -20.91
N LEU A 304 -3.99 19.51 -21.74
CA LEU A 304 -2.67 20.00 -21.32
C LEU A 304 -2.79 21.04 -20.21
N ARG A 305 -3.75 21.96 -20.30
CA ARG A 305 -3.97 22.99 -19.27
C ARG A 305 -4.34 22.38 -17.93
N ASP A 306 -5.22 21.37 -17.92
CA ASP A 306 -5.56 20.64 -16.69
C ASP A 306 -4.33 19.96 -16.07
N ALA A 307 -3.49 19.32 -16.90
CA ALA A 307 -2.24 18.72 -16.45
C ALA A 307 -1.25 19.76 -15.88
N VAL A 308 -1.08 20.91 -16.53
CA VAL A 308 -0.19 21.99 -16.11
C VAL A 308 -0.67 22.62 -14.79
N VAL A 309 -1.97 22.90 -14.65
CA VAL A 309 -2.55 23.42 -13.40
C VAL A 309 -2.33 22.44 -12.24
N ARG A 310 -2.45 21.13 -12.50
CA ARG A 310 -2.20 20.11 -11.48
C ARG A 310 -0.72 20.01 -11.10
N LEU A 311 0.18 20.09 -12.06
CA LEU A 311 1.63 20.12 -11.81
C LEU A 311 2.06 21.40 -11.09
N GLU A 312 1.42 22.53 -11.37
CA GLU A 312 1.61 23.78 -10.66
C GLU A 312 1.10 23.69 -9.21
N THR A 313 -0.09 23.13 -9.00
CA THR A 313 -0.67 22.88 -7.67
C THR A 313 0.24 21.97 -6.83
N ARG A 314 0.88 20.98 -7.46
CA ARG A 314 1.88 20.09 -6.83
C ARG A 314 3.24 20.75 -6.61
N GLY A 315 3.43 21.98 -7.08
CA GLY A 315 4.70 22.71 -6.99
C GLY A 315 5.79 22.22 -7.95
N VAL A 316 5.49 21.28 -8.85
CA VAL A 316 6.42 20.74 -9.86
C VAL A 316 6.71 21.76 -10.95
N LEU A 317 5.70 22.57 -11.30
CA LEU A 317 5.81 23.67 -12.24
C LEU A 317 5.44 25.00 -11.57
N ASN A 318 5.87 26.11 -12.16
CA ASN A 318 5.46 27.46 -11.76
C ASN A 318 5.13 28.27 -13.02
N ILE A 319 3.93 28.86 -13.05
CA ILE A 319 3.50 29.74 -14.13
C ILE A 319 3.83 31.18 -13.76
N LYS A 320 4.75 31.81 -14.50
CA LYS A 320 4.97 33.25 -14.39
C LYS A 320 4.02 33.97 -15.33
N GLN A 321 3.20 34.89 -14.80
CA GLN A 321 2.32 35.70 -15.65
C GLN A 321 3.12 36.41 -16.76
N GLY A 322 2.76 36.16 -18.01
CA GLY A 322 3.45 36.68 -19.20
C GLY A 322 4.83 36.09 -19.49
N GLY A 323 5.35 35.18 -18.64
CA GLY A 323 6.71 34.65 -18.72
C GLY A 323 6.82 33.17 -19.08
N GLY A 324 5.71 32.42 -19.14
CA GLY A 324 5.68 30.98 -19.47
C GLY A 324 5.74 30.07 -18.24
N THR A 325 5.76 28.76 -18.49
CA THR A 325 5.72 27.70 -17.45
C THR A 325 7.12 27.13 -17.24
N PHE A 326 7.59 27.11 -15.99
CA PHE A 326 8.95 26.68 -15.65
C PHE A 326 8.93 25.47 -14.72
N VAL A 327 9.90 24.58 -14.87
CA VAL A 327 10.16 23.49 -13.93
C VAL A 327 10.71 24.09 -12.64
N CYS A 328 10.06 23.83 -11.51
CA CYS A 328 10.52 24.33 -10.23
C CYS A 328 11.81 23.63 -9.80
N ASN A 329 12.65 24.32 -9.01
CA ASN A 329 13.76 23.70 -8.28
C ASN A 329 13.20 22.92 -7.08
N VAL A 330 12.50 21.85 -7.41
CA VAL A 330 11.97 20.91 -6.46
C VAL A 330 13.06 19.86 -6.31
N PRO A 331 13.74 19.72 -5.17
CA PRO A 331 14.48 18.49 -4.91
C PRO A 331 13.50 17.35 -5.17
N ALA A 332 13.93 16.27 -5.84
CA ALA A 332 13.10 15.10 -6.19
C ALA A 332 12.23 14.54 -5.04
N ARG A 333 12.48 14.99 -3.81
CA ARG A 333 11.66 14.97 -2.59
C ARG A 333 10.19 15.42 -2.68
N THR A 334 9.65 15.98 -3.76
CA THR A 334 8.23 16.44 -3.79
C THR A 334 7.38 15.83 -4.89
N ILE A 335 7.68 14.59 -5.31
CA ILE A 335 6.59 13.69 -5.76
C ILE A 335 6.08 13.02 -4.49
N ASN A 336 5.34 13.78 -3.69
CA ASN A 336 4.85 13.36 -2.37
C ASN A 336 3.89 12.18 -2.56
N ASP A 337 4.36 10.97 -2.27
CA ASP A 337 3.45 9.88 -1.95
C ASP A 337 2.90 10.16 -0.55
N PRO A 338 1.60 10.50 -0.43
CA PRO A 338 1.03 10.94 0.84
C PRO A 338 1.13 9.84 1.89
N LEU A 339 0.94 8.59 1.47
CA LEU A 339 1.03 7.43 2.34
C LEU A 339 2.47 7.15 2.73
N ALA A 340 3.43 7.27 1.81
CA ALA A 340 4.84 7.06 2.17
C ALA A 340 5.34 8.06 3.20
N ASN A 341 4.95 9.33 3.10
CA ASN A 341 5.28 10.34 4.10
C ASN A 341 4.62 10.04 5.45
N LEU A 342 3.35 9.63 5.41
CA LEU A 342 2.51 9.33 6.55
C LEU A 342 2.96 8.07 7.31
N LEU A 343 3.41 7.03 6.60
CA LEU A 343 3.97 5.82 7.19
C LEU A 343 5.42 6.02 7.68
N SER A 344 6.18 6.93 7.07
CA SER A 344 7.57 7.20 7.49
C SER A 344 7.67 8.07 8.75
N SER A 345 6.61 8.81 9.11
CA SER A 345 6.58 9.68 10.28
C SER A 345 6.28 8.95 11.58
N ASN A 346 5.68 7.75 11.52
CA ASN A 346 5.37 6.91 12.68
C ASN A 346 6.18 5.60 12.64
N ILE A 347 6.97 5.33 13.68
CA ILE A 347 7.80 4.13 13.76
C ILE A 347 6.97 2.84 13.80
N GLU A 348 5.78 2.85 14.39
CA GLU A 348 4.87 1.69 14.41
C GLU A 348 4.39 1.36 13.00
N ALA A 349 4.05 2.40 12.23
CA ALA A 349 3.63 2.28 10.85
C ALA A 349 4.75 1.78 9.91
N VAL A 350 6.02 2.08 10.24
CA VAL A 350 7.19 1.49 9.58
C VAL A 350 7.24 -0.02 9.83
N PHE A 351 7.06 -0.46 11.08
CA PHE A 351 7.03 -1.89 11.41
C PHE A 351 5.84 -2.61 10.76
N ASP A 352 4.66 -2.00 10.77
CA ASP A 352 3.48 -2.52 10.09
C ASP A 352 3.72 -2.75 8.60
N PHE A 353 4.38 -1.80 7.94
CA PHE A 353 4.74 -1.96 6.54
C PHE A 353 5.82 -3.04 6.33
N LEU A 354 6.78 -3.20 7.25
CA LEU A 354 7.75 -4.29 7.17
C LEU A 354 7.10 -5.67 7.38
N HIS A 355 6.09 -5.79 8.25
CA HIS A 355 5.32 -7.03 8.39
C HIS A 355 4.57 -7.37 7.10
N LEU A 356 3.93 -6.38 6.46
CA LEU A 356 3.28 -6.58 5.16
C LEU A 356 4.30 -6.99 4.09
N ARG A 357 5.44 -6.29 4.03
CA ARG A 357 6.53 -6.60 3.10
C ARG A 357 7.04 -8.01 3.28
N GLY A 358 7.26 -8.47 4.52
CA GLY A 358 7.68 -9.83 4.81
C GLY A 358 6.81 -10.86 4.10
N SER A 359 5.49 -10.78 4.28
CA SER A 359 4.58 -11.74 3.66
C SER A 359 4.47 -11.62 2.14
N LEU A 360 4.55 -10.41 1.58
CA LEU A 360 4.51 -10.22 0.13
C LEU A 360 5.82 -10.67 -0.52
N GLU A 361 6.97 -10.34 0.06
CA GLU A 361 8.29 -10.69 -0.47
C GLU A 361 8.60 -12.19 -0.32
N GLU A 362 8.15 -12.84 0.76
CA GLU A 362 8.15 -14.31 0.92
C GLU A 362 7.37 -14.97 -0.21
N LEU A 363 6.16 -14.49 -0.48
CA LEU A 363 5.30 -15.02 -1.55
C LEU A 363 5.92 -14.81 -2.94
N CYS A 364 6.46 -13.60 -3.20
CA CYS A 364 7.18 -13.30 -4.44
C CYS A 364 8.36 -14.25 -4.63
N ALA A 365 9.18 -14.47 -3.60
CA ALA A 365 10.37 -15.32 -3.69
C ALA A 365 10.01 -16.79 -3.93
N ALA A 366 9.03 -17.31 -3.19
CA ALA A 366 8.55 -18.68 -3.34
C ALA A 366 8.03 -18.96 -4.76
N TYR A 367 7.14 -18.11 -5.26
CA TYR A 367 6.58 -18.25 -6.60
C TYR A 367 7.58 -17.94 -7.71
N ALA A 368 8.54 -17.03 -7.49
CA ALA A 368 9.63 -16.84 -8.43
C ALA A 368 10.46 -18.12 -8.56
N ALA A 369 10.84 -18.76 -7.46
CA ALA A 369 11.57 -20.03 -7.51
C ALA A 369 10.76 -21.14 -8.21
N GLU A 370 9.45 -21.18 -8.00
CA GLU A 370 8.55 -22.16 -8.62
C GLU A 370 8.35 -21.93 -10.13
N ARG A 371 8.15 -20.67 -10.55
CA ARG A 371 7.54 -20.34 -11.86
C ARG A 371 8.44 -19.61 -12.85
N ARG A 372 9.58 -19.04 -12.40
CA ARG A 372 10.45 -18.21 -13.25
C ARG A 372 10.91 -18.92 -14.52
N ASP A 373 10.88 -18.19 -15.63
CA ASP A 373 11.52 -18.60 -16.87
C ASP A 373 12.98 -18.10 -16.96
N GLN A 374 13.63 -18.38 -18.09
CA GLN A 374 15.02 -17.98 -18.31
C GLN A 374 15.19 -16.46 -18.44
N ILE A 375 14.20 -15.76 -18.99
CA ILE A 375 14.21 -14.30 -19.16
C ILE A 375 14.09 -13.64 -17.79
N ASP A 376 13.20 -14.15 -16.94
CA ASP A 376 13.04 -13.70 -15.55
C ASP A 376 14.35 -13.83 -14.77
N LEU A 377 15.02 -14.98 -14.89
CA LEU A 377 16.29 -15.24 -14.23
C LEU A 377 17.38 -14.27 -14.69
N GLU A 378 17.53 -14.05 -15.99
CA GLU A 378 18.50 -13.11 -16.55
C GLU A 378 18.23 -11.67 -16.07
N GLN A 379 16.96 -11.28 -15.98
CA GLN A 379 16.55 -9.96 -15.51
C GLN A 379 16.81 -9.77 -14.01
N LEU A 380 16.55 -10.79 -13.19
CA LEU A 380 16.87 -10.80 -11.76
C LEU A 380 18.39 -10.74 -11.51
N GLN A 381 19.17 -11.54 -12.24
CA GLN A 381 20.64 -11.51 -12.16
C GLN A 381 21.19 -10.14 -12.53
N LYS A 382 20.67 -9.53 -13.61
CA LYS A 382 21.06 -8.17 -14.02
C LYS A 382 20.72 -7.14 -12.96
N SER A 383 19.52 -7.21 -12.36
CA SER A 383 19.09 -6.31 -11.29
C SER A 383 19.98 -6.43 -10.05
N TYR A 384 20.38 -7.65 -9.68
CA TYR A 384 21.32 -7.86 -8.58
C TYR A 384 22.73 -7.32 -8.89
N ILE A 385 23.23 -7.48 -10.12
CA ILE A 385 24.49 -6.85 -10.56
C ILE A 385 24.41 -5.33 -10.45
N ASP A 386 23.25 -4.73 -10.73
CA ASP A 386 23.04 -3.30 -10.52
C ASP A 386 23.11 -2.94 -9.04
N ILE A 387 22.53 -3.73 -8.13
CA ILE A 387 22.68 -3.53 -6.68
C ILE A 387 24.16 -3.59 -6.29
N GLU A 388 24.91 -4.61 -6.70
CA GLU A 388 26.34 -4.78 -6.38
C GLU A 388 27.20 -3.62 -6.89
N ASN A 389 26.90 -3.09 -8.08
CA ASN A 389 27.62 -1.94 -8.63
C ASN A 389 27.34 -0.63 -7.88
N GLY A 390 26.16 -0.48 -7.27
CA GLY A 390 25.82 0.68 -6.43
C GLY A 390 26.75 0.83 -5.22
N VAL A 391 27.21 -0.28 -4.65
CA VAL A 391 28.08 -0.35 -3.47
C VAL A 391 29.43 0.36 -3.66
N LYS A 392 29.92 0.46 -4.90
CA LYS A 392 31.20 1.13 -5.21
C LYS A 392 31.12 2.65 -5.04
N ALA A 393 29.92 3.22 -5.05
CA ALA A 393 29.64 4.62 -4.78
C ALA A 393 28.28 4.76 -4.10
N PRO A 394 28.19 4.44 -2.79
CA PRO A 394 26.92 4.34 -2.06
C PRO A 394 26.12 5.64 -2.14
N ASP A 395 24.88 5.53 -2.60
CA ASP A 395 23.92 6.61 -2.67
C ASP A 395 22.56 6.04 -2.27
N PRO A 396 22.11 6.26 -1.02
CA PRO A 396 20.86 5.67 -0.51
C PRO A 396 19.64 5.91 -1.40
N TYR A 397 19.62 6.98 -2.20
CA TYR A 397 18.51 7.26 -3.11
C TYR A 397 18.53 6.34 -4.33
N ARG A 398 19.71 6.07 -4.89
CA ARG A 398 19.91 5.16 -6.03
C ARG A 398 19.90 3.71 -5.60
N ASP A 399 20.49 3.41 -4.45
CA ASP A 399 20.52 2.05 -3.89
C ASP A 399 19.10 1.60 -3.53
N ALA A 400 18.27 2.48 -2.97
CA ALA A 400 16.86 2.17 -2.74
C ALA A 400 16.08 1.90 -4.03
N GLU A 401 16.36 2.62 -5.11
CA GLU A 401 15.73 2.39 -6.42
C GLU A 401 16.13 1.02 -6.98
N ARG A 402 17.43 0.71 -7.00
CA ARG A 402 17.96 -0.60 -7.45
C ARG A 402 17.37 -1.77 -6.68
N ILE A 403 17.30 -1.66 -5.35
CA ILE A 403 16.71 -2.69 -4.49
C ILE A 403 15.20 -2.80 -4.71
N THR A 404 14.49 -1.67 -4.85
CA THR A 404 13.05 -1.71 -5.15
C THR A 404 12.81 -2.42 -6.48
N ASP A 405 13.58 -2.11 -7.52
CA ASP A 405 13.46 -2.73 -8.83
C ASP A 405 13.72 -4.25 -8.77
N PHE A 406 14.67 -4.71 -7.94
CA PHE A 406 14.88 -6.14 -7.69
C PHE A 406 13.62 -6.83 -7.15
N HIS A 407 12.95 -6.25 -6.16
CA HIS A 407 11.69 -6.81 -5.64
C HIS A 407 10.55 -6.76 -6.66
N ILE A 408 10.54 -5.79 -7.58
CA ILE A 408 9.58 -5.76 -8.69
C ILE A 408 9.86 -6.89 -9.68
N TYR A 409 11.12 -7.12 -10.05
CA TYR A 409 11.48 -8.24 -10.91
C TYR A 409 11.21 -9.59 -10.24
N LEU A 410 11.37 -9.69 -8.93
CA LEU A 410 11.00 -10.88 -8.16
C LEU A 410 9.49 -11.12 -8.21
N ALA A 411 8.69 -10.05 -8.08
CA ALA A 411 7.24 -10.15 -8.23
C ALA A 411 6.84 -10.51 -9.67
N GLU A 412 7.51 -10.00 -10.70
CA GLU A 412 7.26 -10.37 -12.10
C GLU A 412 7.58 -11.85 -12.35
N ALA A 413 8.72 -12.33 -11.84
CA ALA A 413 9.12 -13.74 -11.92
C ALA A 413 8.18 -14.69 -11.16
N SER A 414 7.34 -14.18 -10.25
CA SER A 414 6.31 -14.97 -9.57
C SER A 414 5.18 -15.43 -10.50
N HIS A 415 5.05 -14.82 -11.68
CA HIS A 415 3.93 -15.04 -12.62
C HIS A 415 2.53 -14.94 -11.97
N ASN A 416 2.42 -14.26 -10.82
CA ASN A 416 1.16 -13.95 -10.17
C ASN A 416 0.81 -12.48 -10.49
N VAL A 417 -0.16 -12.28 -11.38
CA VAL A 417 -0.45 -10.95 -11.92
C VAL A 417 -0.97 -10.01 -10.84
N VAL A 418 -1.71 -10.52 -9.86
CA VAL A 418 -2.22 -9.73 -8.73
C VAL A 418 -1.07 -9.24 -7.86
N LEU A 419 -0.10 -10.12 -7.57
CA LEU A 419 1.07 -9.80 -6.77
C LEU A 419 1.95 -8.73 -7.46
N VAL A 420 2.13 -8.82 -8.78
CA VAL A 420 2.80 -7.77 -9.58
C VAL A 420 2.10 -6.42 -9.45
N HIS A 421 0.77 -6.38 -9.56
CA HIS A 421 0.01 -5.13 -9.44
C HIS A 421 0.10 -4.54 -8.03
N ILE A 422 0.08 -5.39 -6.99
CA ILE A 422 0.29 -4.96 -5.61
C ILE A 422 1.68 -4.36 -5.45
N MET A 423 2.73 -5.08 -5.85
CA MET A 423 4.11 -4.61 -5.69
C MET A 423 4.38 -3.32 -6.47
N ARG A 424 3.83 -3.18 -7.68
CA ARG A 424 3.88 -1.92 -8.45
C ARG A 424 3.08 -0.80 -7.80
N GLY A 425 1.90 -1.09 -7.26
CA GLY A 425 1.10 -0.13 -6.50
C GLY A 425 1.82 0.36 -5.24
N LEU A 426 2.62 -0.52 -4.62
CA LEU A 426 3.45 -0.22 -3.44
C LEU A 426 4.83 0.34 -3.78
N TYR A 427 5.22 0.47 -5.06
CA TYR A 427 6.58 0.82 -5.49
C TYR A 427 7.16 2.04 -4.77
N LYS A 428 6.40 3.15 -4.72
CA LYS A 428 6.85 4.40 -4.10
C LYS A 428 7.02 4.25 -2.59
N LEU A 429 6.14 3.51 -1.95
CA LEU A 429 6.20 3.23 -0.53
C LEU A 429 7.38 2.31 -0.19
N LEU A 430 7.57 1.25 -0.99
CA LEU A 430 8.70 0.33 -0.90
C LEU A 430 10.03 1.06 -1.04
N ARG A 431 10.19 1.88 -2.08
CA ARG A 431 11.38 2.72 -2.30
C ARG A 431 11.65 3.66 -1.12
N THR A 432 10.61 4.30 -0.59
CA THR A 432 10.76 5.23 0.54
C THR A 432 11.16 4.51 1.83
N SER A 433 10.56 3.34 2.09
CA SER A 433 10.89 2.47 3.22
C SER A 433 12.33 1.98 3.12
N ILE A 434 12.73 1.41 1.98
CA ILE A 434 14.09 0.92 1.75
C ILE A 434 15.10 2.05 1.92
N ARG A 435 14.89 3.22 1.30
CA ARG A 435 15.77 4.38 1.47
C ARG A 435 15.96 4.73 2.94
N THR A 436 14.85 4.83 3.68
CA THR A 436 14.88 5.21 5.11
C THR A 436 15.62 4.15 5.94
N ASN A 437 15.47 2.87 5.60
CA ASN A 437 16.16 1.77 6.28
C ASN A 437 17.65 1.78 5.95
N LEU A 438 18.02 1.98 4.68
CA LEU A 438 19.41 2.13 4.26
C LEU A 438 20.08 3.33 4.94
N GLU A 439 19.42 4.49 5.02
CA GLU A 439 19.95 5.68 5.72
C GLU A 439 20.26 5.38 7.20
N ARG A 440 19.44 4.55 7.85
CA ARG A 440 19.65 4.12 9.26
C ARG A 440 20.74 3.05 9.40
N ILE A 441 20.90 2.20 8.40
CA ILE A 441 21.83 1.06 8.41
C ILE A 441 23.23 1.45 7.91
N GLN A 442 23.34 2.44 7.00
CA GLN A 442 24.57 2.83 6.32
C GLN A 442 25.68 3.29 7.28
N SER A 443 25.34 3.78 8.48
CA SER A 443 26.32 4.11 9.52
C SER A 443 27.09 2.87 10.04
N ASN A 444 26.66 1.65 9.69
CA ASN A 444 27.33 0.39 9.97
C ASN A 444 27.57 -0.39 8.67
N ALA A 445 28.79 -0.28 8.13
CA ALA A 445 29.20 -0.93 6.88
C ALA A 445 28.98 -2.46 6.88
N GLY A 446 29.13 -3.13 8.03
CA GLY A 446 28.88 -4.56 8.15
C GLY A 446 27.40 -4.93 7.95
N LYS A 447 26.49 -4.14 8.52
CA LYS A 447 25.05 -4.36 8.33
C LYS A 447 24.61 -4.08 6.89
N TYR A 448 25.19 -3.06 6.25
CA TYR A 448 24.91 -2.78 4.84
C TYR A 448 25.31 -3.96 3.93
N ASN A 449 26.48 -4.56 4.15
CA ASN A 449 26.90 -5.73 3.37
C ASN A 449 25.99 -6.94 3.58
N LEU A 450 25.52 -7.18 4.81
CA LEU A 450 24.55 -8.26 5.09
C LEU A 450 23.23 -8.08 4.33
N VAL A 451 22.75 -6.84 4.17
CA VAL A 451 21.55 -6.57 3.33
C VAL A 451 21.79 -7.08 1.91
N LEU A 452 22.96 -6.86 1.34
CA LEU A 452 23.30 -7.30 -0.02
C LEU A 452 23.44 -8.82 -0.11
N GLU A 453 24.09 -9.44 0.88
CA GLU A 453 24.22 -10.90 0.98
C GLU A 453 22.83 -11.55 1.01
N HIS A 454 21.88 -11.01 1.77
CA HIS A 454 20.51 -11.54 1.80
C HIS A 454 19.81 -11.46 0.43
N HIS A 455 19.99 -10.39 -0.35
CA HIS A 455 19.44 -10.33 -1.72
C HIS A 455 20.09 -11.37 -2.64
N ARG A 456 21.39 -11.65 -2.43
CA ARG A 456 22.08 -12.72 -3.15
C ARG A 456 21.53 -14.09 -2.80
N ASP A 457 21.23 -14.33 -1.53
CA ASP A 457 20.67 -15.60 -1.06
C ASP A 457 19.27 -15.83 -1.64
N ILE A 458 18.44 -14.79 -1.71
CA ILE A 458 17.14 -14.84 -2.40
C ILE A 458 17.33 -15.19 -3.89
N LEU A 459 18.21 -14.47 -4.60
CA LEU A 459 18.49 -14.73 -6.01
C LEU A 459 18.97 -16.17 -6.23
N LYS A 460 19.88 -16.64 -5.38
CA LYS A 460 20.44 -17.99 -5.48
C LYS A 460 19.36 -19.06 -5.30
N ALA A 461 18.48 -18.90 -4.31
CA ALA A 461 17.40 -19.85 -4.10
C ALA A 461 16.41 -19.88 -5.28
N VAL A 462 16.14 -18.72 -5.89
CA VAL A 462 15.32 -18.63 -7.12
C VAL A 462 16.02 -19.24 -8.34
N GLU A 463 17.34 -19.07 -8.45
CA GLU A 463 18.16 -19.71 -9.49
C GLU A 463 18.10 -21.23 -9.37
N GLU A 464 18.27 -21.75 -8.15
CA GLU A 464 18.21 -23.18 -7.79
C GLU A 464 16.78 -23.76 -7.81
N GLN A 465 15.76 -22.92 -7.99
CA GLN A 465 14.33 -23.27 -7.95
C GLN A 465 13.91 -23.96 -6.65
N ASP A 466 14.53 -23.58 -5.53
CA ASP A 466 14.18 -24.07 -4.21
C ASP A 466 13.16 -23.12 -3.57
N VAL A 467 11.89 -23.51 -3.65
CA VAL A 467 10.73 -22.73 -3.18
C VAL A 467 10.84 -22.40 -1.70
N ASP A 468 11.17 -23.40 -0.88
CA ASP A 468 11.27 -23.26 0.58
C ASP A 468 12.46 -22.39 0.96
N ALA A 469 13.62 -22.60 0.30
CA ALA A 469 14.80 -21.78 0.54
C ALA A 469 14.59 -20.31 0.11
N ALA A 470 13.88 -20.07 -0.98
CA ALA A 470 13.60 -18.71 -1.47
C ALA A 470 12.67 -17.96 -0.50
N ALA A 471 11.59 -18.61 -0.05
CA ALA A 471 10.69 -18.05 0.95
C ALA A 471 11.45 -17.74 2.26
N ASN A 472 12.25 -18.70 2.75
CA ASN A 472 13.02 -18.53 3.98
C ASN A 472 14.08 -17.43 3.87
N ALA A 473 14.78 -17.31 2.73
CA ALA A 473 15.75 -16.24 2.49
C ALA A 473 15.10 -14.85 2.53
N ALA A 474 13.91 -14.70 1.93
CA ALA A 474 13.14 -13.44 2.00
C ALA A 474 12.66 -13.13 3.43
N SER A 475 12.25 -14.15 4.19
CA SER A 475 11.88 -14.02 5.60
C SER A 475 13.05 -13.51 6.45
N ILE A 476 14.20 -14.17 6.34
CA ILE A 476 15.45 -13.80 7.03
C ILE A 476 15.87 -12.36 6.66
N HIS A 477 15.73 -11.99 5.38
CA HIS A 477 16.02 -10.64 4.92
C HIS A 477 15.21 -9.58 5.68
N ILE A 478 13.88 -9.73 5.73
CA ILE A 478 13.00 -8.75 6.36
C ILE A 478 13.15 -8.74 7.88
N ASP A 479 13.33 -9.90 8.52
CA ASP A 479 13.60 -10.00 9.94
C ASP A 479 14.88 -9.27 10.35
N PHE A 480 15.94 -9.40 9.55
CA PHE A 480 17.17 -8.66 9.77
C PHE A 480 16.98 -7.14 9.69
N ILE A 481 16.18 -6.66 8.73
CA ILE A 481 15.86 -5.24 8.61
C ILE A 481 15.05 -4.77 9.83
N ASN A 482 14.03 -5.54 10.23
CA ASN A 482 13.21 -5.27 11.44
C ASN A 482 14.07 -5.15 12.69
N GLN A 483 14.97 -6.11 12.92
CA GLN A 483 15.87 -6.11 14.07
C GLN A 483 16.85 -4.93 14.02
N SER A 484 17.37 -4.61 12.84
CA SER A 484 18.30 -3.49 12.63
C SER A 484 17.66 -2.13 12.97
N ILE A 485 16.40 -1.92 12.56
CA ILE A 485 15.66 -0.70 12.86
C ILE A 485 15.31 -0.61 14.35
N SER A 486 14.89 -1.72 14.96
CA SER A 486 14.58 -1.79 16.39
C SER A 486 15.79 -1.40 17.24
N GLN A 487 16.96 -1.96 16.92
CA GLN A 487 18.22 -1.64 17.59
C GLN A 487 18.59 -0.17 17.41
N PHE A 488 18.47 0.38 16.20
CA PHE A 488 18.76 1.79 15.93
C PHE A 488 17.88 2.72 16.78
N GLY A 489 16.58 2.43 16.89
CA GLY A 489 15.65 3.21 17.73
C GLY A 489 16.04 3.21 19.22
N ILE A 490 16.48 2.07 19.74
CA ILE A 490 16.96 1.95 21.13
C ILE A 490 18.25 2.76 21.34
N GLU A 491 19.19 2.67 20.41
CA GLU A 491 20.47 3.40 20.48
C GLU A 491 20.27 4.91 20.46
N GLN A 492 19.40 5.42 19.58
CA GLN A 492 19.06 6.84 19.53
C GLN A 492 18.43 7.34 20.84
N LYS A 493 17.52 6.56 21.45
CA LYS A 493 16.95 6.92 22.77
C LYS A 493 18.04 7.02 23.84
N ARG A 494 19.02 6.12 23.86
CA ARG A 494 20.16 6.15 24.81
C ARG A 494 21.06 7.36 24.57
N LEU A 495 21.33 7.70 23.31
CA LEU A 495 22.13 8.89 22.94
C LEU A 495 21.44 10.18 23.38
N GLU A 496 20.14 10.34 23.10
CA GLU A 496 19.37 11.52 23.52
C GLU A 496 19.33 11.66 25.05
N GLN A 497 19.11 10.57 25.79
CA GLN A 497 19.19 10.58 27.26
C GLN A 497 20.59 10.96 27.76
N SER A 498 21.64 10.52 27.07
CA SER A 498 23.02 10.87 27.42
C SER A 498 23.33 12.33 27.12
N ARG A 499 22.81 12.87 26.01
CA ARG A 499 22.92 14.30 25.66
C ARG A 499 22.22 15.16 26.69
N ARG A 500 20.98 14.83 27.07
CA ARG A 500 20.24 15.56 28.13
C ARG A 500 20.96 15.55 29.47
N ARG A 501 21.57 14.41 29.86
CA ARG A 501 22.40 14.33 31.07
C ARG A 501 23.62 15.24 30.98
N ALA A 502 24.34 15.21 29.86
CA ALA A 502 25.52 16.06 29.65
C ALA A 502 25.15 17.56 29.66
N GLU A 503 24.05 17.95 29.01
CA GLU A 503 23.53 19.32 29.04
C GLU A 503 23.15 19.77 30.47
N SER A 504 22.54 18.88 31.26
CA SER A 504 22.21 19.15 32.67
C SER A 504 23.48 19.33 33.54
N MET A 505 24.53 18.53 33.31
CA MET A 505 25.79 18.63 34.05
C MET A 505 26.62 19.87 33.70
N VAL A 506 26.47 20.39 32.48
CA VAL A 506 27.08 21.67 32.06
C VAL A 506 26.35 22.86 32.71
N ILE A 507 25.06 22.75 32.98
CA ILE A 507 24.28 23.76 33.70
C ILE A 507 24.64 23.77 35.20
N GLU A 508 24.90 22.62 35.82
CA GLU A 508 25.29 22.53 37.23
C GLU A 508 26.73 22.98 37.52
N ASN A 509 27.64 22.92 36.54
CA ASN A 509 29.06 23.32 36.71
C ASN A 509 29.41 24.70 36.14
N GLY A 510 28.42 25.49 35.72
CA GLY A 510 28.62 26.87 35.27
C GLY A 510 28.63 27.87 36.44
N TYR A 511 29.80 28.06 37.05
CA TYR A 511 30.15 29.26 37.84
C TYR A 511 30.68 30.37 36.94
#